data_AF-A0A537LRV5-F1
#
_entry.id   AF-A0A537LRV5-F1
#
_cell.length_a   1.000
_cell.length_b   1.000
_cell.length_c   1.000
_cell.angle_alpha   90.00
_cell.angle_beta   90.00
_cell.angle_gamma   90.00
#
_symmetry.space_group_name_H-M   'P 1'
#
loop_
_entity.id
_entity.type
_entity.pdbx_description
1 polymer ?
#
loop_
_entity_poly.entity_id
_entity_poly.type
_entity_poly.pdbx_seq_one_letter_code
_entity_poly.pdbx_strand_id
1 'polypeptide(L)'
;MDELVPAEKVAKDTNSVRRRVWETGRRLAQQIGTEPPILILVCQEGGSIPPARPVDALYATRSRGSSIYPAVQNLLLAARNYGLGGCLTATHLIYEEEIKEILGIPARVDTFALIPLGYPQDRFGPVRRRPVDEVTYLDRWGVPFAAGGAASGASGHP
;
A
#
# COMPACT_ATOMS: atom_id res chain seq x y z
N MET A 1 -13.69 -15.07 0.49
CA MET A 1 -12.24 -14.83 0.32
C MET A 1 -11.63 -15.48 -0.92
N ASP A 2 -12.21 -16.56 -1.48
CA ASP A 2 -11.86 -17.08 -2.82
C ASP A 2 -12.10 -16.07 -3.96
N GLU A 3 -12.92 -15.05 -3.71
CA GLU A 3 -13.26 -13.97 -4.64
C GLU A 3 -12.17 -12.91 -4.81
N LEU A 4 -11.22 -12.81 -3.86
CA LEU A 4 -10.22 -11.73 -3.84
C LEU A 4 -9.28 -11.80 -5.06
N VAL A 5 -8.98 -13.02 -5.48
CA VAL A 5 -8.18 -13.34 -6.66
C VAL A 5 -8.63 -14.72 -7.17
N PRO A 6 -9.50 -14.78 -8.20
CA PRO A 6 -9.97 -16.06 -8.71
C PRO A 6 -8.80 -16.94 -9.13
N ALA A 7 -8.79 -18.21 -8.70
CA ALA A 7 -7.72 -19.15 -9.03
C ALA A 7 -7.47 -19.26 -10.54
N GLU A 8 -8.53 -19.13 -11.33
CA GLU A 8 -8.48 -19.08 -12.79
C GLU A 8 -7.73 -17.86 -13.34
N LYS A 9 -7.85 -16.70 -12.69
CA LYS A 9 -7.15 -15.46 -13.07
C LYS A 9 -5.66 -15.55 -12.79
N VAL A 10 -5.27 -16.25 -11.72
CA VAL A 10 -3.86 -16.57 -11.42
C VAL A 10 -3.29 -17.54 -12.45
N ALA A 11 -4.02 -18.61 -12.76
CA ALA A 11 -3.59 -19.65 -13.71
C ALA A 11 -3.40 -19.11 -15.14
N LYS A 12 -4.23 -18.15 -15.58
CA LYS A 12 -4.15 -17.54 -16.92
C LYS A 12 -3.12 -16.41 -17.04
N ASP A 13 -2.51 -15.97 -15.95
CA ASP A 13 -1.56 -14.86 -15.98
C ASP A 13 -0.18 -15.33 -16.47
N THR A 14 0.20 -14.96 -17.69
CA THR A 14 1.50 -15.31 -18.30
C THR A 14 2.68 -14.53 -17.70
N ASN A 15 2.43 -13.44 -16.97
CA ASN A 15 3.47 -12.67 -16.31
C ASN A 15 3.82 -13.30 -14.94
N SER A 16 5.02 -13.88 -14.84
CA SER A 16 5.46 -14.59 -13.63
C SER A 16 5.53 -13.72 -12.38
N VAL A 17 5.84 -12.43 -12.51
CA VAL A 17 5.87 -11.48 -11.39
C VAL A 17 4.46 -11.23 -10.88
N ARG A 18 3.53 -10.93 -11.80
CA ARG A 18 2.13 -10.64 -11.45
C ARG A 18 1.43 -11.88 -10.86
N ARG A 19 1.69 -13.06 -11.42
CA ARG A 19 1.24 -14.34 -10.87
C ARG A 19 1.70 -14.55 -9.43
N ARG A 20 3.00 -14.31 -9.15
CA ARG A 20 3.55 -14.44 -7.78
C ARG A 20 2.91 -13.46 -6.80
N VAL A 21 2.64 -12.22 -7.21
CA VAL A 21 1.92 -11.24 -6.40
C VAL A 21 0.52 -11.76 -6.04
N TRP A 22 -0.20 -12.29 -7.04
CA TRP A 22 -1.52 -12.85 -6.85
C TRP A 22 -1.53 -14.07 -5.91
N GLU A 23 -0.61 -15.02 -6.10
CA GLU A 23 -0.46 -16.19 -5.24
C GLU A 23 -0.16 -15.78 -3.79
N THR A 24 0.72 -14.79 -3.60
CA THR A 24 1.08 -14.29 -2.27
C THR A 24 -0.10 -13.60 -1.60
N GLY A 25 -0.85 -12.77 -2.35
CA GLY A 25 -2.05 -12.11 -1.84
C GLY A 25 -3.14 -13.10 -1.45
N ARG A 26 -3.36 -14.15 -2.25
CA ARG A 26 -4.31 -15.23 -1.94
C ARG A 26 -3.88 -16.00 -0.69
N ARG A 27 -2.60 -16.36 -0.59
CA ARG A 27 -2.05 -17.04 0.60
C ARG A 27 -2.22 -16.18 1.85
N LEU A 28 -1.88 -14.90 1.76
CA LEU A 28 -2.09 -13.96 2.86
C LEU A 28 -3.55 -13.95 3.31
N ALA A 29 -4.48 -13.78 2.36
CA ALA A 29 -5.91 -13.76 2.68
C ALA A 29 -6.31 -15.04 3.43
N GLN A 30 -5.92 -16.22 2.93
CA GLN A 30 -6.22 -17.51 3.56
C GLN A 30 -5.67 -17.67 4.98
N GLN A 31 -4.55 -17.06 5.31
CA GLN A 31 -3.86 -17.23 6.60
C GLN A 31 -4.05 -16.04 7.56
N ILE A 32 -4.63 -14.93 7.10
CA ILE A 32 -4.68 -13.67 7.87
C ILE A 32 -5.48 -13.77 9.17
N GLY A 33 -6.42 -14.71 9.26
CA GLY A 33 -7.24 -14.93 10.46
C GLY A 33 -6.70 -15.98 11.41
N THR A 34 -5.65 -16.72 11.04
CA THR A 34 -5.19 -17.91 11.77
C THR A 34 -3.74 -17.86 12.22
N GLU A 35 -2.87 -17.15 11.48
CA GLU A 35 -1.43 -17.12 11.75
C GLU A 35 -0.89 -15.83 12.39
N PRO A 36 -1.30 -14.60 11.98
CA PRO A 36 -0.75 -13.40 12.59
C PRO A 36 -1.33 -13.19 14.00
N PRO A 37 -0.49 -12.95 15.02
CA PRO A 37 -0.96 -12.74 16.39
C PRO A 37 -1.73 -11.41 16.54
N ILE A 38 -1.52 -10.44 15.65
CA ILE A 38 -2.14 -9.12 15.72
C ILE A 38 -2.59 -8.66 14.32
N LEU A 39 -3.82 -8.15 14.25
CA LEU A 39 -4.36 -7.43 13.11
C LEU A 39 -4.58 -5.96 13.51
N ILE A 40 -3.92 -5.03 12.81
CA ILE A 40 -4.09 -3.60 13.03
C ILE A 40 -4.93 -3.03 11.90
N LEU A 41 -6.14 -2.56 12.21
CA LEU A 41 -6.99 -1.84 11.27
C LEU A 41 -6.74 -0.33 11.40
N VAL A 42 -6.38 0.31 10.30
CA VAL A 42 -6.04 1.73 10.27
C VAL A 42 -7.22 2.51 9.73
N CYS A 43 -7.72 3.41 10.56
CA CYS A 43 -8.96 4.13 10.33
C CYS A 43 -8.73 5.64 10.44
N GLN A 44 -9.60 6.42 9.80
CA GLN A 44 -9.67 7.86 10.00
C GLN A 44 -11.13 8.30 10.04
N GLU A 45 -11.45 9.20 10.97
CA GLU A 45 -12.77 9.81 11.00
C GLU A 45 -12.94 10.71 9.77
N GLY A 46 -13.98 10.44 9.00
CA GLY A 46 -14.36 11.23 7.84
C GLY A 46 -14.90 12.57 8.28
N GLY A 47 -14.31 13.66 7.78
CA GLY A 47 -14.85 14.99 7.98
C GLY A 47 -16.26 15.10 7.35
N SER A 48 -17.23 15.51 8.15
CA SER A 48 -18.63 15.70 7.74
C SER A 48 -18.88 17.04 7.03
N ILE A 49 -17.83 17.80 6.72
CA ILE A 49 -17.96 19.13 6.13
C ILE A 49 -18.28 18.95 4.64
N PRO A 50 -19.48 19.36 4.18
CA PRO A 50 -19.81 19.32 2.77
C PRO A 50 -18.82 20.18 1.99
N PRO A 51 -18.32 19.73 0.84
CA PRO A 51 -17.39 20.51 0.06
C PRO A 51 -18.08 21.80 -0.42
N ALA A 52 -17.54 22.95 -0.01
CA ALA A 52 -18.06 24.26 -0.42
C ALA A 52 -17.79 24.55 -1.90
N ARG A 53 -16.73 23.97 -2.45
CA ARG A 53 -16.35 24.04 -3.86
C ARG A 53 -15.97 22.66 -4.39
N PRO A 54 -16.04 22.43 -5.71
CA PRO A 54 -15.62 21.16 -6.33
C PRO A 54 -14.17 20.75 -5.97
N VAL A 55 -13.27 21.72 -5.83
CA VAL A 55 -11.87 21.45 -5.42
C VAL A 55 -11.76 20.94 -3.99
N ASP A 56 -12.68 21.31 -3.11
CA ASP A 56 -12.67 20.88 -1.71
C ASP A 56 -13.05 19.39 -1.62
N ALA A 57 -13.98 18.94 -2.48
CA ALA A 57 -14.30 17.52 -2.61
C ALA A 57 -13.10 16.72 -3.13
N LEU A 58 -12.43 17.24 -4.16
CA LEU A 58 -11.24 16.62 -4.75
C LEU A 58 -10.10 16.50 -3.74
N TYR A 59 -9.86 17.57 -2.97
CA TYR A 59 -8.87 17.60 -1.92
C TYR A 59 -9.23 16.64 -0.79
N ALA A 60 -10.49 16.64 -0.32
CA ALA A 60 -10.95 15.72 0.71
C ALA A 60 -10.73 14.26 0.29
N THR A 61 -11.07 13.87 -0.94
CA THR A 61 -10.87 12.49 -1.39
C THR A 61 -9.39 12.11 -1.54
N ARG A 62 -8.56 13.00 -2.11
CA ARG A 62 -7.14 12.68 -2.38
C ARG A 62 -6.24 12.78 -1.15
N SER A 63 -6.57 13.67 -0.21
CA SER A 63 -5.79 13.89 1.01
C SER A 63 -6.08 12.84 2.08
N ARG A 64 -7.21 12.14 2.02
CA ARG A 64 -7.65 11.18 3.05
C ARG A 64 -6.66 10.04 3.34
N GLY A 65 -5.71 9.74 2.44
CA GLY A 65 -4.62 8.78 2.68
C GLY A 65 -3.22 9.40 2.88
N SER A 66 -3.07 10.73 2.80
CA SER A 66 -1.76 11.39 2.73
C SER A 66 -0.99 11.32 4.05
N SER A 67 -1.68 11.28 5.19
CA SER A 67 -1.10 11.05 6.52
C SER A 67 -1.05 9.56 6.89
N ILE A 68 -2.06 8.80 6.46
CA ILE A 68 -2.27 7.41 6.83
C ILE A 68 -1.17 6.51 6.26
N TYR A 69 -0.93 6.58 4.95
CA TYR A 69 0.02 5.67 4.31
C TYR A 69 1.48 5.89 4.74
N PRO A 70 1.96 7.14 4.96
CA PRO A 70 3.26 7.36 5.59
C PRO A 70 3.33 6.85 7.03
N ALA A 71 2.25 7.01 7.83
CA ALA A 71 2.21 6.45 9.18
C ALA A 71 2.30 4.92 9.17
N VAL A 72 1.57 4.26 8.25
CA VAL A 72 1.66 2.80 8.04
C VAL A 72 3.08 2.40 7.62
N GLN A 73 3.72 3.15 6.71
CA GLN A 73 5.10 2.87 6.32
C GLN A 73 6.06 2.96 7.51
N ASN A 74 5.91 3.98 8.37
CA ASN A 74 6.72 4.13 9.58
C ASN A 74 6.50 2.98 10.56
N LEU A 75 5.24 2.55 10.76
CA LEU A 75 4.91 1.38 11.56
C LEU A 75 5.62 0.12 11.04
N LEU A 76 5.58 -0.12 9.73
CA LEU A 76 6.22 -1.28 9.11
C LEU A 76 7.76 -1.23 9.20
N LEU A 77 8.36 -0.04 9.07
CA LEU A 77 9.79 0.15 9.28
C LEU A 77 10.20 -0.11 10.74
N ALA A 78 9.42 0.40 11.70
CA ALA A 78 9.65 0.15 13.12
C ALA A 78 9.50 -1.34 13.45
N ALA A 79 8.41 -1.97 13.01
CA ALA A 79 8.19 -3.41 13.13
C ALA A 79 9.39 -4.22 12.63
N ARG A 80 9.90 -3.85 11.45
CA ARG A 80 11.07 -4.50 10.87
C ARG A 80 12.32 -4.35 11.75
N ASN A 81 12.53 -3.20 12.37
CA ASN A 81 13.63 -2.98 13.31
C ASN A 81 13.52 -3.87 14.56
N TYR A 82 12.29 -4.19 15.00
CA TYR A 82 12.03 -5.10 16.12
C TYR A 82 11.97 -6.58 15.72
N GLY A 83 12.33 -6.94 14.47
CA GLY A 83 12.29 -8.32 14.00
C GLY A 83 10.89 -8.86 13.68
N LEU A 84 9.88 -7.98 13.66
CA LEU A 84 8.53 -8.31 13.23
C LEU A 84 8.41 -8.23 11.71
N GLY A 85 7.46 -9.01 11.17
CA GLY A 85 6.99 -8.96 9.81
C GLY A 85 5.56 -8.46 9.75
N GLY A 86 5.27 -7.69 8.70
CA GLY A 86 3.93 -7.26 8.36
C GLY A 86 3.87 -6.71 6.94
N CYS A 87 2.66 -6.48 6.45
CA CYS A 87 2.43 -5.89 5.14
C CYS A 87 1.24 -4.95 5.18
N LEU A 88 1.27 -3.92 4.33
CA LEU A 88 0.07 -3.15 4.01
C LEU A 88 -0.81 -3.99 3.09
N THR A 89 -2.04 -4.29 3.51
CA THR A 89 -3.07 -4.82 2.62
C THR A 89 -4.39 -4.05 2.75
N ALA A 90 -5.14 -4.01 1.64
CA ALA A 90 -6.49 -3.46 1.56
C ALA A 90 -7.55 -4.55 1.36
N THR A 91 -7.19 -5.84 1.57
CA THR A 91 -8.09 -7.00 1.44
C THR A 91 -9.41 -6.83 2.20
N HIS A 92 -9.36 -6.22 3.38
CA HIS A 92 -10.53 -5.97 4.24
C HIS A 92 -11.59 -5.10 3.57
N LEU A 93 -11.24 -4.25 2.60
CA LEU A 93 -12.18 -3.35 1.93
C LEU A 93 -13.29 -4.09 1.17
N ILE A 94 -13.09 -5.36 0.84
CA ILE A 94 -14.11 -6.20 0.19
C ILE A 94 -15.24 -6.55 1.16
N TYR A 95 -14.95 -6.56 2.47
CA TYR A 95 -15.89 -6.87 3.54
C TYR A 95 -15.90 -5.73 4.57
N GLU A 96 -15.77 -4.48 4.10
CA GLU A 96 -15.59 -3.33 4.99
C GLU A 96 -16.81 -3.14 5.90
N GLU A 97 -18.02 -3.28 5.37
CA GLU A 97 -19.26 -3.09 6.12
C GLU A 97 -19.37 -4.13 7.24
N GLU A 98 -19.13 -5.40 6.94
CA GLU A 98 -19.17 -6.49 7.92
C GLU A 98 -18.08 -6.33 8.98
N ILE A 99 -16.87 -5.92 8.60
CA ILE A 99 -15.78 -5.66 9.54
C ILE A 99 -16.12 -4.48 10.45
N LYS A 100 -16.71 -3.41 9.91
CA LYS A 100 -17.13 -2.25 10.71
C LYS A 100 -18.26 -2.64 11.67
N GLU A 101 -19.19 -3.48 11.26
CA GLU A 101 -20.22 -4.02 12.14
C GLU A 101 -19.63 -4.85 13.29
N ILE A 102 -18.76 -5.82 12.97
CA ILE A 102 -18.10 -6.68 13.96
C ILE A 102 -17.30 -5.86 15.00
N LEU A 103 -16.60 -4.82 14.54
CA LEU A 103 -15.75 -3.99 15.38
C LEU A 103 -16.48 -2.78 16.00
N GLY A 104 -17.77 -2.59 15.72
CA GLY A 104 -18.53 -1.43 16.19
C GLY A 104 -18.02 -0.08 15.66
N ILE A 105 -17.41 -0.08 14.47
CA ILE A 105 -16.85 1.13 13.85
C ILE A 105 -18.00 1.97 13.29
N PRO A 106 -18.13 3.25 13.68
CA PRO A 106 -19.19 4.09 13.18
C PRO A 106 -19.11 4.35 11.67
N ALA A 107 -20.27 4.55 11.03
CA ALA A 107 -20.36 4.80 9.58
C ALA A 107 -19.47 5.96 9.09
N ARG A 108 -19.28 6.99 9.92
CA ARG A 108 -18.46 8.16 9.63
C ARG A 108 -16.94 7.91 9.63
N VAL A 109 -16.48 6.73 10.04
CA VAL A 109 -15.06 6.37 10.09
C VAL A 109 -14.75 5.53 8.86
N ASP A 110 -13.75 5.92 8.07
CA ASP A 110 -13.29 5.13 6.91
C ASP A 110 -12.15 4.21 7.32
N THR A 111 -12.06 3.03 6.70
CA THR A 111 -10.92 2.11 6.84
C THR A 111 -9.99 2.22 5.63
N PHE A 112 -8.68 2.08 5.85
CA PHE A 112 -7.67 2.33 4.80
C PHE A 112 -6.70 1.18 4.61
N ALA A 113 -6.19 0.62 5.70
CA ALA A 113 -5.21 -0.44 5.66
C ALA A 113 -5.47 -1.45 6.79
N LEU A 114 -5.29 -2.72 6.46
CA LEU A 114 -5.20 -3.81 7.42
C LEU A 114 -3.76 -4.29 7.45
N ILE A 115 -3.15 -4.28 8.63
CA ILE A 115 -1.75 -4.68 8.84
C ILE A 115 -1.73 -5.95 9.70
N PRO A 116 -1.57 -7.13 9.09
CA PRO A 116 -1.19 -8.32 9.85
C PRO A 116 0.26 -8.15 10.32
N LEU A 117 0.48 -8.35 11.62
CA LEU A 117 1.76 -8.15 12.27
C LEU A 117 2.11 -9.34 13.17
N GLY A 118 3.35 -9.83 13.06
CA GLY A 118 3.82 -10.96 13.86
C GLY A 118 5.29 -11.28 13.66
N TYR A 119 5.77 -12.34 14.30
CA TYR A 119 7.12 -12.85 14.05
C TYR A 119 7.13 -13.67 12.75
N PRO A 120 7.98 -13.34 11.78
CA PRO A 120 8.05 -14.08 10.53
C PRO A 120 8.65 -15.47 10.76
N GLN A 121 8.05 -16.51 10.17
CA GLN A 121 8.57 -17.89 10.20
C GLN A 121 9.80 -18.06 9.30
N ASP A 122 9.95 -17.19 8.30
CA ASP A 122 11.02 -17.20 7.30
C ASP A 122 11.75 -15.85 7.24
N ARG A 123 12.93 -15.86 6.60
CA ARG A 123 13.68 -14.62 6.33
C ARG A 123 13.05 -13.87 5.16
N PHE A 124 13.06 -12.55 5.26
CA PHE A 124 12.66 -11.69 4.16
C PHE A 124 13.65 -11.81 2.99
N GLY A 125 13.13 -12.12 1.81
CA GLY A 125 13.91 -12.21 0.60
C GLY A 125 14.33 -10.86 0.02
N PRO A 126 15.21 -10.87 -1.00
CA PRO A 126 15.61 -9.66 -1.71
C PRO A 126 14.42 -8.98 -2.39
N VAL A 127 14.42 -7.65 -2.35
CA VAL A 127 13.38 -6.83 -2.95
C VAL A 127 13.79 -6.46 -4.36
N ARG A 128 12.91 -6.71 -5.35
CA ARG A 128 13.10 -6.22 -6.72
C ARG A 128 12.36 -4.90 -6.90
N ARG A 129 13.07 -3.89 -7.42
CA ARG A 129 12.52 -2.58 -7.82
C ARG A 129 12.89 -2.31 -9.27
N ARG A 130 12.10 -1.48 -9.94
CA ARG A 130 12.49 -0.96 -11.25
C ARG A 130 13.70 -0.01 -11.06
N PRO A 131 14.61 0.08 -12.04
CA PRO A 131 15.65 1.11 -12.07
C PRO A 131 15.08 2.51 -11.82
N VAL A 132 15.85 3.38 -11.16
CA VAL A 132 15.35 4.70 -10.72
C VAL A 132 15.04 5.63 -11.89
N ASP A 133 15.84 5.56 -12.95
CA ASP A 133 15.70 6.28 -14.22
C ASP A 133 14.45 5.88 -15.01
N GLU A 134 13.89 4.69 -14.76
CA GLU A 134 12.63 4.25 -15.35
C GLU A 134 11.38 4.78 -14.64
N VAL A 135 11.49 5.26 -13.40
CA VAL A 135 10.35 5.65 -12.54
C VAL A 135 10.42 7.09 -12.05
N THR A 136 11.50 7.80 -12.37
CA THR A 136 11.74 9.18 -11.92
C THR A 136 11.87 10.09 -13.13
N TYR A 137 11.23 11.25 -13.08
CA TYR A 137 11.32 12.28 -14.11
C TYR A 137 11.89 13.57 -13.53
N LEU A 138 12.71 14.28 -14.30
CA LEU A 138 13.29 15.56 -13.91
C LEU A 138 12.42 16.72 -14.41
N ASP A 139 11.86 17.50 -13.48
CA ASP A 139 11.04 18.71 -13.67
C ASP A 139 9.72 18.55 -14.46
N ARG A 140 9.69 17.72 -15.50
CA ARG A 140 8.55 17.49 -16.40
C ARG A 140 8.32 16.00 -16.60
N TRP A 141 7.05 15.61 -16.68
CA TRP A 141 6.68 14.22 -16.94
C TRP A 141 7.33 13.70 -18.23
N GLY A 142 7.99 12.55 -18.14
CA GLY A 142 8.67 11.93 -19.28
C GLY A 142 10.10 12.41 -19.53
N VAL A 143 10.56 13.50 -18.91
CA VAL A 143 11.98 13.91 -19.00
C VAL A 143 12.81 12.99 -18.12
N PRO A 144 13.73 12.18 -18.69
CA PRO A 144 14.45 11.18 -17.91
C PRO A 144 15.27 11.80 -16.76
N PHE A 145 15.22 11.15 -15.60
CA PHE A 145 16.13 11.46 -14.51
C PHE A 145 17.48 10.78 -14.76
N ALA A 146 18.52 11.57 -15.07
CA ALA A 146 19.88 11.07 -15.24
C ALA A 146 20.48 10.68 -13.89
N ALA A 147 20.24 9.45 -13.45
CA ALA A 147 20.86 8.89 -12.26
C ALA A 147 22.32 8.54 -12.54
N GLY A 148 23.19 9.56 -12.56
CA GLY A 148 24.64 9.41 -12.57
C GLY A 148 25.35 9.82 -13.86
N GLY A 149 25.78 11.08 -13.89
CA GLY A 149 26.92 11.55 -14.69
C GLY A 149 27.65 12.59 -13.85
N ALA A 150 28.97 12.45 -13.69
CA ALA A 150 29.81 13.47 -13.09
C ALA A 150 29.42 14.86 -13.61
N ALA A 151 29.50 15.88 -12.75
CA ALA A 151 29.46 17.27 -13.17
C ALA A 151 30.60 17.52 -14.20
N SER A 152 30.35 17.26 -15.48
CA SER A 152 31.14 17.84 -16.55
C SER A 152 30.56 19.23 -16.78
N GLY A 153 31.31 20.22 -16.31
CA GLY A 153 30.96 21.63 -16.42
C GLY A 153 30.55 22.01 -17.84
N ALA A 154 29.48 22.80 -17.91
CA ALA A 154 29.27 23.76 -18.98
C ALA A 154 28.78 25.04 -18.31
N SER A 155 29.75 25.86 -17.93
CA SER A 155 29.59 27.31 -17.89
C SER A 155 29.09 27.78 -19.26
N GLY A 156 27.95 28.46 -19.29
CA GLY A 156 27.41 29.06 -20.51
C GLY A 156 26.01 29.59 -20.30
N HIS A 157 25.89 30.68 -19.54
CA HIS A 157 24.72 31.55 -19.63
C HIS A 157 25.11 32.74 -20.54
N PRO A 158 24.30 33.11 -21.55
CA PRO A 158 24.34 34.46 -22.08
C PRO A 158 23.84 35.47 -21.05
#